data_AF-A0A938G6K0-F1
#
_entry.id   AF-A0A938G6K0-F1
#
_cell.length_a   1.000
_cell.length_b   1.000
_cell.length_c   1.000
_cell.angle_alpha   90.00
_cell.angle_beta   90.00
_cell.angle_gamma   90.00
#
_symmetry.space_group_name_H-M   'P 1'
#
loop_
_entity.id
_entity.type
_entity.pdbx_description
1 polymer ?
#
loop_
_entity_poly.entity_id
_entity_poly.type
_entity_poly.pdbx_seq_one_letter_code
_entity_poly.pdbx_strand_id
1 'polypeptide(L)'
;MSGSNDEQMSGRHSANSAPVYESAFKGFHIRTQQLSATDSLRVAIADELRSAMDELLATSANLEELQETRRMIGQAVARLRSIPHSHEYLGPGESSLAPMNSFLDRSPIIGGINPLAVPMRMQIEGDGGKDSVVVGHVKFEAAYEGPPGCVHGGFIAAYFDEVLGMAQSLSGNPGMTVNLTIDYRSPTPLKRPVVFRGWVASIDGRKISAVGTLHHGETLCAEARGLFVSMRPEVFQRLMEIRQAQER
;
A
#
# COMPACT_ATOMS: atom_id res chain seq x y z
N MET A 1 -37.47 -27.51 -61.10
CA MET A 1 -36.13 -27.76 -60.55
C MET A 1 -35.45 -26.41 -60.36
N SER A 2 -34.67 -26.30 -59.29
CA SER A 2 -33.80 -25.18 -58.86
C SER A 2 -34.45 -23.82 -58.60
N GLY A 3 -34.65 -23.52 -57.31
CA GLY A 3 -34.68 -22.16 -56.80
C GLY A 3 -33.28 -21.61 -56.55
N SER A 4 -33.17 -20.29 -56.41
CA SER A 4 -32.08 -19.58 -55.72
C SER A 4 -32.61 -18.19 -55.38
N ASN A 5 -32.79 -17.93 -54.09
CA ASN A 5 -33.13 -16.62 -53.53
C ASN A 5 -31.88 -15.73 -53.54
N ASP A 6 -32.00 -14.53 -54.09
CA ASP A 6 -31.10 -13.41 -53.80
C ASP A 6 -31.55 -12.77 -52.49
N GLU A 7 -30.80 -13.05 -51.42
CA GLU A 7 -30.89 -12.31 -50.16
C GLU A 7 -29.56 -11.61 -49.85
N GLN A 8 -29.73 -10.37 -49.39
CA GLN A 8 -28.74 -9.35 -49.10
C GLN A 8 -27.62 -9.84 -48.16
N MET A 9 -26.36 -9.60 -48.52
CA MET A 9 -25.22 -9.68 -47.59
C MET A 9 -24.63 -8.27 -47.40
N SER A 10 -25.07 -7.63 -46.31
CA SER A 10 -24.46 -6.43 -45.76
C SER A 10 -23.11 -6.76 -45.13
N GLY A 11 -22.01 -6.31 -45.72
CA GLY A 11 -20.68 -6.34 -45.11
C GLY A 11 -20.54 -5.27 -44.04
N ARG A 12 -21.04 -5.52 -42.82
CA ARG A 12 -20.65 -4.73 -41.64
C ARG A 12 -19.24 -5.15 -41.23
N HIS A 13 -18.30 -4.21 -41.27
CA HIS A 13 -17.04 -4.34 -40.54
C HIS A 13 -17.35 -4.63 -39.07
N SER A 14 -17.06 -5.86 -38.63
CA SER A 14 -17.03 -6.17 -37.21
C SER A 14 -15.84 -5.44 -36.60
N ALA A 15 -16.15 -4.34 -35.91
CA ALA A 15 -15.25 -3.76 -34.94
C ALA A 15 -14.81 -4.88 -34.00
N ASN A 16 -13.52 -5.20 -34.06
CA ASN A 16 -12.86 -6.16 -33.19
C ASN A 16 -12.99 -5.59 -31.77
N SER A 17 -14.01 -6.03 -31.03
CA SER A 17 -14.21 -5.63 -29.64
C SER A 17 -13.03 -6.17 -28.86
N ALA A 18 -12.09 -5.29 -28.52
CA ALA A 18 -11.03 -5.59 -27.58
C ALA A 18 -11.66 -6.23 -26.33
N PRO A 19 -11.08 -7.32 -25.78
CA PRO A 19 -11.62 -7.94 -24.60
C PRO A 19 -11.74 -6.90 -23.49
N VAL A 20 -12.96 -6.76 -22.96
CA VAL A 20 -13.24 -5.96 -21.77
C VAL A 20 -12.58 -6.70 -20.61
N TYR A 21 -11.36 -6.29 -20.26
CA TYR A 21 -10.69 -6.79 -19.07
C TYR A 21 -11.33 -6.16 -17.84
N GLU A 22 -12.25 -6.89 -17.22
CA GLU A 22 -12.70 -6.62 -15.87
C GLU A 22 -11.60 -7.08 -14.91
N SER A 23 -10.68 -6.17 -14.56
CA SER A 23 -9.64 -6.46 -13.56
C SER A 23 -10.30 -6.75 -12.21
N ALA A 24 -10.16 -7.98 -11.73
CA ALA A 24 -10.63 -8.41 -10.41
C ALA A 24 -10.00 -7.63 -9.22
N PHE A 25 -9.08 -6.69 -9.49
CA PHE A 25 -8.31 -5.95 -8.50
C PHE A 25 -8.66 -4.47 -8.39
N LYS A 26 -9.74 -3.98 -9.03
CA LYS A 26 -10.28 -2.65 -8.75
C LYS A 26 -10.51 -2.53 -7.22
N GLY A 27 -9.67 -1.76 -6.53
CA GLY A 27 -9.80 -1.47 -5.11
C GLY A 27 -8.89 -2.25 -4.15
N PHE A 28 -7.93 -3.07 -4.61
CA PHE A 28 -6.94 -3.68 -3.69
C PHE A 28 -6.07 -2.62 -2.96
N HIS A 29 -6.06 -1.43 -3.54
CA HIS A 29 -4.96 -0.49 -3.50
C HIS A 29 -5.51 0.97 -3.39
N ILE A 30 -6.79 1.16 -3.70
CA ILE A 30 -7.50 2.42 -3.50
C ILE A 30 -8.73 2.13 -2.66
N ARG A 31 -8.84 2.83 -1.53
CA ARG A 31 -10.01 2.77 -0.67
C ARG A 31 -11.22 3.37 -1.39
N THR A 32 -12.31 2.60 -1.52
CA THR A 32 -13.55 3.03 -2.17
C THR A 32 -14.72 3.31 -1.20
N GLN A 33 -14.54 3.02 0.09
CA GLN A 33 -15.56 3.18 1.15
C GLN A 33 -15.02 4.03 2.29
N GLN A 34 -15.87 4.62 3.14
CA GLN A 34 -15.41 5.35 4.33
C GLN A 34 -14.92 4.41 5.44
N LEU A 35 -14.15 4.92 6.41
CA LEU A 35 -13.80 4.19 7.63
C LEU A 35 -15.05 3.96 8.47
N SER A 36 -15.15 2.79 9.11
CA SER A 36 -16.11 2.61 10.19
C SER A 36 -15.78 3.55 11.34
N ALA A 37 -16.75 3.85 12.21
CA ALA A 37 -16.48 4.63 13.43
C ALA A 37 -15.38 3.98 14.28
N THR A 38 -15.40 2.64 14.36
CA THR A 38 -14.39 1.85 15.07
C THR A 38 -13.00 1.98 14.44
N ASP A 39 -12.89 1.88 13.11
CA ASP A 39 -11.59 2.01 12.44
C ASP A 39 -11.07 3.45 12.46
N SER A 40 -11.97 4.43 12.42
CA SER A 40 -11.61 5.84 12.60
C SER A 40 -10.99 6.07 13.98
N LEU A 41 -11.57 5.45 15.03
CA LEU A 41 -11.00 5.50 16.37
C LEU A 41 -9.66 4.73 16.46
N ARG A 42 -9.51 3.62 15.74
CA ARG A 42 -8.22 2.91 15.66
C ARG A 42 -7.13 3.77 15.02
N VAL A 43 -7.45 4.51 13.95
CA VAL A 43 -6.52 5.48 13.35
C VAL A 43 -6.12 6.55 14.36
N ALA A 44 -7.09 7.12 15.08
CA ALA A 44 -6.81 8.13 16.10
C ALA A 44 -5.90 7.60 17.23
N ILE A 45 -6.14 6.38 17.71
CA ILE A 45 -5.27 5.72 18.69
C ILE A 45 -3.87 5.47 18.10
N ALA A 46 -3.77 5.07 16.83
CA ALA A 46 -2.49 4.90 16.17
C ALA A 46 -1.72 6.23 16.01
N ASP A 47 -2.43 7.35 15.78
CA ASP A 47 -1.84 8.71 15.79
C ASP A 47 -1.30 9.08 17.18
N GLU A 48 -2.03 8.77 18.25
CA GLU A 48 -1.58 8.96 19.64
C GLU A 48 -0.33 8.13 19.95
N LEU A 49 -0.29 6.86 19.53
CA LEU A 49 0.86 5.98 19.71
C LEU A 49 2.09 6.46 18.94
N ARG A 50 1.93 6.96 17.71
CA ARG A 50 3.01 7.58 16.95
C ARG A 50 3.54 8.83 17.64
N SER A 51 2.66 9.67 18.15
CA SER A 51 3.05 10.87 18.90
C SER A 51 3.80 10.50 20.18
N ALA A 52 3.33 9.48 20.91
CA ALA A 52 4.00 8.97 22.10
C ALA A 52 5.39 8.39 21.79
N MET A 53 5.56 7.74 20.63
CA MET A 53 6.87 7.27 20.16
C MET A 53 7.85 8.42 19.92
N ASP A 54 7.40 9.49 19.25
CA ASP A 54 8.23 10.69 19.04
C ASP A 54 8.61 11.37 20.37
N GLU A 55 7.67 11.51 21.29
CA GLU A 55 7.93 12.10 22.62
C GLU A 55 8.87 11.24 23.47
N LEU A 56 8.71 9.92 23.46
CA LEU A 56 9.57 9.00 24.21
C LEU A 56 11.04 9.10 23.79
N LEU A 57 11.31 9.37 22.52
CA LEU A 57 12.67 9.53 22.00
C LEU A 57 13.32 10.86 22.40
N ALA A 58 12.53 11.89 22.72
CA ALA A 58 13.02 13.25 22.92
C ALA A 58 12.90 13.77 24.36
N THR A 59 11.99 13.20 25.15
CA THR A 59 11.64 13.73 26.47
C THR A 59 12.79 13.69 27.49
N SER A 60 12.84 14.70 28.36
CA SER A 60 13.72 14.76 29.53
C SER A 60 13.01 14.35 30.83
N ALA A 61 11.89 13.61 30.73
CA ALA A 61 11.11 13.16 31.86
C ALA A 61 11.97 12.39 32.88
N ASN A 62 11.70 12.63 34.17
CA ASN A 62 12.38 11.93 35.25
C ASN A 62 11.83 10.50 35.44
N LEU A 63 12.44 9.73 36.34
CA LEU A 63 12.05 8.33 36.58
C LEU A 63 10.58 8.17 36.99
N GLU A 64 10.05 9.08 37.82
CA GLU A 64 8.67 9.01 38.32
C GLU A 64 7.66 9.21 37.19
N GLU A 65 7.88 10.22 36.34
CA GLU A 65 7.05 10.49 35.16
C GLU A 65 7.08 9.32 34.16
N LEU A 66 8.24 8.70 33.95
CA LEU A 66 8.37 7.52 33.08
C LEU A 66 7.67 6.29 33.66
N GLN A 67 7.71 6.09 34.97
CA GLN A 67 6.99 5.01 35.67
C GLN A 67 5.48 5.18 35.53
N GLU A 68 4.99 6.41 35.70
CA GLU A 68 3.57 6.73 35.56
C GLU A 68 3.10 6.56 34.12
N THR A 69 3.88 7.03 33.15
CA THR A 69 3.62 6.81 31.72
C THR A 69 3.54 5.33 31.38
N ARG A 70 4.49 4.52 31.86
CA ARG A 70 4.47 3.06 31.69
C ARG A 70 3.22 2.42 32.31
N ARG A 71 2.79 2.90 33.49
CA ARG A 71 1.58 2.42 34.17
C ARG A 71 0.34 2.68 33.30
N MET A 72 0.20 3.88 32.75
CA MET A 72 -0.92 4.25 31.86
C MET A 72 -0.94 3.41 30.58
N ILE A 73 0.20 3.25 29.91
CA ILE A 73 0.33 2.38 28.72
C ILE A 73 -0.06 0.94 29.09
N GLY A 74 0.41 0.43 30.22
CA GLY A 74 0.07 -0.90 30.71
C GLY A 74 -1.43 -1.09 30.92
N GLN A 75 -2.13 -0.08 31.45
CA GLN A 75 -3.58 -0.11 31.61
C GLN A 75 -4.33 -0.11 30.27
N ALA A 76 -3.88 0.68 29.29
CA ALA A 76 -4.44 0.68 27.95
C ALA A 76 -4.28 -0.69 27.27
N VAL A 77 -3.09 -1.29 27.35
CA VAL A 77 -2.81 -2.64 26.81
C VAL A 77 -3.65 -3.70 27.50
N ALA A 78 -3.77 -3.67 28.84
CA ALA A 78 -4.60 -4.61 29.58
C ALA A 78 -6.09 -4.51 29.18
N ARG A 79 -6.59 -3.28 28.97
CA ARG A 79 -7.95 -3.06 28.49
C ARG A 79 -8.18 -3.69 27.11
N LEU A 80 -7.30 -3.45 26.14
CA LEU A 80 -7.43 -4.02 24.80
C LEU A 80 -7.37 -5.55 24.83
N ARG A 81 -6.44 -6.13 25.60
CA ARG A 81 -6.30 -7.59 25.74
C ARG A 81 -7.49 -8.28 26.42
N SER A 82 -8.26 -7.55 27.23
CA SER A 82 -9.43 -8.11 27.91
C SER A 82 -10.62 -8.36 26.98
N ILE A 83 -10.58 -7.81 25.77
CA ILE A 83 -11.62 -7.97 24.76
C ILE A 83 -11.26 -9.17 23.87
N PRO A 84 -12.21 -10.07 23.54
CA PRO A 84 -11.96 -11.17 22.61
C PRO A 84 -11.44 -10.67 21.26
N HIS A 85 -10.31 -11.21 20.80
CA HIS A 85 -9.79 -10.98 19.45
C HIS A 85 -10.50 -11.93 18.49
N SER A 86 -10.73 -11.49 17.26
CA SER A 86 -11.52 -12.25 16.29
C SER A 86 -10.83 -13.52 15.79
N HIS A 87 -9.53 -13.71 16.04
CA HIS A 87 -8.75 -14.88 15.62
C HIS A 87 -7.62 -15.22 16.61
N GLU A 88 -7.14 -16.46 16.58
CA GLU A 88 -5.94 -16.87 17.33
C GLU A 88 -4.67 -16.23 16.75
N TYR A 89 -3.82 -15.70 17.64
CA TYR A 89 -2.58 -14.98 17.32
C TYR A 89 -1.53 -15.82 16.55
N LEU A 90 -1.74 -17.13 16.42
CA LEU A 90 -0.83 -18.08 15.76
C LEU A 90 -1.09 -18.22 14.24
N GLY A 91 -2.14 -17.56 13.70
CA GLY A 91 -2.43 -17.49 12.26
C GLY A 91 -1.72 -16.35 11.53
N PRO A 92 -2.08 -16.06 10.26
CA PRO A 92 -1.58 -14.88 9.56
C PRO A 92 -1.93 -13.59 10.30
N GLY A 93 -1.09 -12.57 10.18
CA GLY A 93 -1.30 -11.29 10.88
C GLY A 93 -2.61 -10.61 10.50
N GLU A 94 -3.20 -9.84 11.43
CA GLU A 94 -4.53 -9.22 11.28
C GLU A 94 -4.71 -8.41 9.99
N SER A 95 -3.64 -7.79 9.48
CA SER A 95 -3.68 -7.02 8.23
C SER A 95 -4.06 -7.88 7.04
N SER A 96 -3.60 -9.13 6.99
CA SER A 96 -3.90 -10.09 5.92
C SER A 96 -5.32 -10.67 5.98
N LEU A 97 -5.92 -10.63 7.17
CA LEU A 97 -7.27 -11.14 7.44
C LEU A 97 -8.34 -10.04 7.37
N ALA A 98 -7.94 -8.78 7.24
CA ALA A 98 -8.87 -7.69 7.13
C ALA A 98 -9.69 -7.80 5.83
N PRO A 99 -10.97 -7.37 5.86
CA PRO A 99 -11.75 -7.22 4.64
C PRO A 99 -10.98 -6.41 3.60
N MET A 100 -11.16 -6.72 2.32
CA MET A 100 -10.35 -6.16 1.23
C MET A 100 -10.35 -4.63 1.19
N ASN A 101 -11.42 -3.98 1.68
CA ASN A 101 -11.55 -2.53 1.80
C ASN A 101 -10.78 -1.88 2.97
N SER A 102 -10.21 -2.68 3.90
CA SER A 102 -9.45 -2.22 5.09
C SER A 102 -8.03 -2.79 5.17
N PHE A 103 -7.67 -3.72 4.28
CA PHE A 103 -6.35 -4.35 4.22
C PHE A 103 -5.19 -3.32 4.25
N LEU A 104 -5.26 -2.28 3.41
CA LEU A 104 -4.22 -1.24 3.35
C LEU A 104 -4.13 -0.40 4.62
N ASP A 105 -5.25 -0.15 5.31
CA ASP A 105 -5.25 0.64 6.54
C ASP A 105 -4.44 -0.06 7.65
N ARG A 106 -4.25 -1.38 7.53
CA ARG A 106 -3.48 -2.18 8.47
C ARG A 106 -2.07 -2.52 7.94
N SER A 107 -1.69 -2.05 6.75
CA SER A 107 -0.33 -2.22 6.23
C SER A 107 0.69 -1.69 7.25
N PRO A 108 1.79 -2.41 7.51
CA PRO A 108 2.85 -1.93 8.39
C PRO A 108 3.65 -0.77 7.81
N ILE A 109 3.46 -0.45 6.52
CA ILE A 109 4.19 0.63 5.86
C ILE A 109 3.30 1.87 5.72
N ILE A 110 2.10 1.75 5.13
CA ILE A 110 1.25 2.92 4.80
C ILE A 110 -0.06 2.99 5.58
N GLY A 111 -0.35 2.00 6.42
CA GLY A 111 -1.67 1.82 7.03
C GLY A 111 -1.95 2.74 8.22
N GLY A 112 -3.04 3.52 8.14
CA GLY A 112 -3.44 4.45 9.20
C GLY A 112 -3.72 3.81 10.57
N ILE A 113 -4.17 2.55 10.61
CA ILE A 113 -4.48 1.79 11.83
C ILE A 113 -3.21 1.21 12.47
N ASN A 114 -2.12 1.06 11.70
CA ASN A 114 -0.89 0.48 12.20
C ASN A 114 0.02 1.59 12.79
N PRO A 115 0.30 1.58 14.10
CA PRO A 115 1.13 2.61 14.72
C PRO A 115 2.61 2.56 14.29
N LEU A 116 3.05 1.49 13.63
CA LEU A 116 4.38 1.41 13.01
C LEU A 116 4.48 2.27 11.74
N ALA A 117 3.41 2.31 10.95
CA ALA A 117 3.37 2.95 9.65
C ALA A 117 3.33 4.48 9.76
N VAL A 118 4.01 5.20 8.86
CA VAL A 118 3.65 6.60 8.56
C VAL A 118 2.59 6.58 7.47
N PRO A 119 1.35 7.01 7.75
CA PRO A 119 0.30 6.94 6.75
C PRO A 119 0.68 7.74 5.51
N MET A 120 0.55 7.11 4.33
CA MET A 120 0.77 7.77 3.05
C MET A 120 -0.56 8.02 2.37
N ARG A 121 -0.81 9.26 1.96
CA ARG A 121 -1.95 9.57 1.10
C ARG A 121 -1.57 9.29 -0.35
N MET A 122 -2.13 8.21 -0.91
CA MET A 122 -1.96 7.87 -2.32
C MET A 122 -3.08 8.44 -3.19
N GLN A 123 -2.72 8.84 -4.40
CA GLN A 123 -3.60 9.30 -5.46
C GLN A 123 -3.17 8.69 -6.79
N ILE A 124 -4.11 8.59 -7.73
CA ILE A 124 -3.82 8.17 -9.09
C ILE A 124 -4.06 9.36 -10.01
N GLU A 125 -3.02 9.74 -10.75
CA GLU A 125 -3.10 10.68 -11.87
C GLU A 125 -3.26 9.85 -13.16
N GLY A 126 -4.43 9.94 -13.80
CA GLY A 126 -4.75 9.19 -15.02
C GLY A 126 -6.13 8.54 -14.97
N ASP A 127 -6.35 7.56 -15.84
CA ASP A 127 -7.61 6.81 -15.97
C ASP A 127 -7.70 5.58 -15.05
N GLY A 128 -6.66 5.30 -14.26
CA GLY A 128 -6.54 4.10 -13.45
C GLY A 128 -6.06 2.86 -14.22
N GLY A 129 -5.63 3.03 -15.47
CA GLY A 129 -4.97 2.01 -16.29
C GLY A 129 -3.45 2.01 -16.16
N LYS A 130 -2.79 1.16 -16.97
CA LYS A 130 -1.33 0.93 -16.94
C LYS A 130 -0.48 2.20 -17.13
N ASP A 131 -1.01 3.21 -17.80
CA ASP A 131 -0.31 4.45 -18.13
C ASP A 131 -0.52 5.55 -17.06
N SER A 132 -1.26 5.23 -15.99
CA SER A 132 -1.47 6.13 -14.85
C SER A 132 -0.24 6.22 -13.95
N VAL A 133 -0.12 7.36 -13.24
CA VAL A 133 0.93 7.61 -12.26
C VAL A 133 0.33 7.55 -10.86
N VAL A 134 0.97 6.78 -9.98
CA VAL A 134 0.68 6.76 -8.55
C VAL A 134 1.47 7.87 -7.88
N VAL A 135 0.81 8.68 -7.07
CA VAL A 135 1.42 9.77 -6.31
C VAL A 135 1.15 9.58 -4.83
N GLY A 136 2.21 9.47 -4.04
CA GLY A 136 2.17 9.26 -2.59
C GLY A 136 2.70 10.47 -1.83
N HIS A 137 1.87 11.06 -0.98
CA HIS A 137 2.26 12.15 -0.09
C HIS A 137 2.46 11.63 1.33
N VAL A 138 3.62 11.94 1.91
CA VAL A 138 3.98 11.51 3.28
C VAL A 138 4.89 12.56 3.94
N LYS A 139 4.87 12.59 5.27
CA LYS A 139 5.78 13.38 6.11
C LYS A 139 6.28 12.48 7.23
N PHE A 140 7.58 12.20 7.25
CA PHE A 140 8.21 11.36 8.26
C PHE A 140 8.60 12.17 9.49
N GLU A 141 8.26 11.69 10.68
CA GLU A 141 8.63 12.31 11.97
C GLU A 141 9.93 11.73 12.53
N ALA A 142 10.35 12.20 13.71
CA ALA A 142 11.66 11.92 14.28
C ALA A 142 11.93 10.43 14.50
N ALA A 143 10.90 9.63 14.82
CA ALA A 143 11.03 8.19 15.00
C ALA A 143 11.52 7.42 13.75
N TYR A 144 11.52 8.06 12.57
CA TYR A 144 11.91 7.45 11.29
C TYR A 144 13.28 7.93 10.80
N GLU A 145 14.05 8.57 11.68
CA GLU A 145 15.39 9.09 11.42
C GLU A 145 16.40 7.96 11.15
N GLY A 146 17.28 8.21 10.19
CA GLY A 146 18.50 7.42 10.00
C GLY A 146 19.71 8.31 10.26
N PRO A 147 20.27 8.96 9.22
CA PRO A 147 21.24 10.02 9.43
C PRO A 147 20.60 11.26 10.09
N PRO A 148 21.40 12.12 10.76
CA PRO A 148 20.89 13.35 11.37
C PRO A 148 20.03 14.20 10.42
N GLY A 149 18.79 14.47 10.82
CA GLY A 149 17.79 15.24 10.09
C GLY A 149 17.17 14.54 8.87
N CYS A 150 17.51 13.28 8.62
CA CYS A 150 17.18 12.57 7.38
C CYS A 150 16.37 11.29 7.64
N VAL A 151 15.42 11.01 6.74
CA VAL A 151 14.65 9.76 6.75
C VAL A 151 15.61 8.58 6.54
N HIS A 152 15.45 7.53 7.34
CA HIS A 152 16.23 6.31 7.17
C HIS A 152 15.95 5.67 5.80
N GLY A 153 17.00 5.30 5.07
CA GLY A 153 16.89 4.72 3.73
C GLY A 153 16.01 3.47 3.67
N GLY A 154 16.05 2.64 4.70
CA GLY A 154 15.17 1.48 4.83
C GLY A 154 13.66 1.81 4.78
N PHE A 155 13.22 2.93 5.37
CA PHE A 155 11.83 3.37 5.22
C PHE A 155 11.57 3.84 3.80
N ILE A 156 12.45 4.67 3.21
CA ILE A 156 12.32 5.08 1.80
C ILE A 156 12.14 3.86 0.88
N ALA A 157 12.90 2.80 1.12
CA ALA A 157 12.80 1.55 0.37
C ALA A 157 11.45 0.85 0.52
N ALA A 158 10.96 0.71 1.75
CA ALA A 158 9.66 0.10 2.00
C ALA A 158 8.51 0.90 1.34
N TYR A 159 8.59 2.24 1.32
CA TYR A 159 7.57 3.07 0.67
C TYR A 159 7.66 3.02 -0.85
N PHE A 160 8.85 2.86 -1.43
CA PHE A 160 8.96 2.57 -2.86
C PHE A 160 8.33 1.22 -3.21
N ASP A 161 8.48 0.17 -2.39
CA ASP A 161 7.82 -1.11 -2.62
C ASP A 161 6.29 -0.94 -2.69
N GLU A 162 5.69 -0.21 -1.75
CA GLU A 162 4.25 0.08 -1.75
C GLU A 162 3.81 0.92 -2.96
N VAL A 163 4.53 1.99 -3.30
CA VAL A 163 4.19 2.88 -4.43
C VAL A 163 4.35 2.17 -5.77
N LEU A 164 5.38 1.35 -5.94
CA LEU A 164 5.58 0.58 -7.17
C LEU A 164 4.64 -0.63 -7.23
N GLY A 165 4.34 -1.25 -6.09
CA GLY A 165 3.34 -2.30 -5.94
C GLY A 165 1.92 -1.82 -6.29
N MET A 166 1.60 -0.58 -5.94
CA MET A 166 0.42 0.13 -6.39
C MET A 166 0.42 0.32 -7.90
N ALA A 167 1.50 0.91 -8.45
CA ALA A 167 1.60 1.25 -9.87
C ALA A 167 1.49 0.02 -10.77
N GLN A 168 2.22 -1.06 -10.46
CA GLN A 168 2.16 -2.30 -11.22
C GLN A 168 0.78 -2.95 -11.16
N SER A 169 0.00 -2.74 -10.10
CA SER A 169 -1.34 -3.33 -10.01
C SER A 169 -2.32 -2.73 -11.02
N LEU A 170 -2.06 -1.50 -11.47
CA LEU A 170 -2.81 -0.82 -12.54
C LEU A 170 -2.52 -1.40 -13.93
N SER A 171 -1.54 -2.31 -14.07
CA SER A 171 -1.26 -3.04 -15.31
C SER A 171 -2.38 -3.99 -15.74
N GLY A 172 -3.31 -4.31 -14.82
CA GLY A 172 -4.38 -5.29 -15.03
C GLY A 172 -3.98 -6.72 -14.65
N ASN A 173 -2.71 -7.00 -14.37
CA ASN A 173 -2.23 -8.33 -13.97
C ASN A 173 -1.20 -8.26 -12.83
N PRO A 174 -1.64 -8.02 -11.58
CA PRO A 174 -0.73 -7.75 -10.48
C PRO A 174 0.23 -8.92 -10.21
N GLY A 175 1.46 -8.56 -9.84
CA GLY A 175 2.54 -9.48 -9.53
C GLY A 175 3.15 -9.26 -8.15
N MET A 176 4.00 -10.20 -7.77
CA MET A 176 4.83 -10.12 -6.56
C MET A 176 6.13 -9.40 -6.88
N THR A 177 6.66 -8.64 -5.94
CA THR A 177 8.00 -8.02 -6.04
C THR A 177 9.06 -9.12 -6.18
N VAL A 178 9.90 -9.03 -7.21
CA VAL A 178 11.04 -9.93 -7.46
C VAL A 178 12.36 -9.22 -7.27
N ASN A 179 12.43 -7.94 -7.63
CA ASN A 179 13.59 -7.09 -7.40
C ASN A 179 13.14 -5.66 -7.11
N LEU A 180 13.83 -5.00 -6.18
CA LEU A 180 13.71 -3.57 -5.92
C LEU A 180 15.12 -2.99 -5.82
N THR A 181 15.43 -2.03 -6.69
CA THR A 181 16.70 -1.30 -6.71
C THR A 181 16.43 0.17 -6.47
N ILE A 182 17.22 0.82 -5.61
CA ILE A 182 17.03 2.22 -5.22
C ILE A 182 18.36 2.95 -5.28
N ASP A 183 18.35 4.08 -5.98
CA ASP A 183 19.45 5.02 -6.03
C ASP A 183 19.11 6.24 -5.16
N TYR A 184 19.85 6.43 -4.06
CA TYR A 184 19.72 7.62 -3.20
C TYR A 184 20.54 8.76 -3.78
N ARG A 185 19.87 9.86 -4.12
CA ARG A 185 20.42 11.01 -4.86
C ARG A 185 20.73 12.19 -3.95
N SER A 186 19.84 12.49 -3.01
CA SER A 186 19.99 13.59 -2.04
C SER A 186 19.36 13.20 -0.69
N PRO A 187 19.77 13.84 0.42
CA PRO A 187 19.11 13.62 1.71
C PRO A 187 17.60 13.89 1.65
N THR A 188 16.81 12.97 2.20
CA THR A 188 15.36 13.14 2.37
C THR A 188 15.11 13.76 3.75
N PRO A 189 14.61 15.00 3.86
CA PRO A 189 14.47 15.66 5.15
C PRO A 189 13.33 15.07 6.00
N LEU A 190 13.54 14.99 7.31
CA LEU A 190 12.48 14.73 8.29
C LEU A 190 11.58 15.96 8.49
N LYS A 191 10.37 15.72 8.99
CA LYS A 191 9.36 16.74 9.37
C LYS A 191 8.95 17.67 8.22
N ARG A 192 9.27 17.29 6.98
CA ARG A 192 8.91 18.02 5.76
C ARG A 192 8.10 17.10 4.83
N PRO A 193 7.15 17.65 4.07
CA PRO A 193 6.45 16.89 3.05
C PRO A 193 7.41 16.38 1.98
N VAL A 194 7.23 15.12 1.58
CA VAL A 194 7.91 14.49 0.45
C VAL A 194 6.89 13.77 -0.42
N VAL A 195 7.22 13.62 -1.70
CA VAL A 195 6.31 13.07 -2.71
C VAL A 195 6.98 11.93 -3.44
N PHE A 196 6.38 10.75 -3.34
CA PHE A 196 6.71 9.59 -4.15
C PHE A 196 5.86 9.61 -5.42
N ARG A 197 6.45 9.24 -6.56
CA ARG A 197 5.74 8.99 -7.82
C ARG A 197 6.15 7.64 -8.35
N GLY A 198 5.22 6.84 -8.85
CA GLY A 198 5.49 5.52 -9.42
C GLY A 198 4.61 5.23 -10.64
N TRP A 199 5.17 4.58 -11.64
CA TRP A 199 4.44 4.21 -12.87
C TRP A 199 5.03 2.95 -13.50
N VAL A 200 4.24 2.28 -14.35
CA VAL A 200 4.71 1.14 -15.14
C VAL A 200 5.59 1.66 -16.27
N ALA A 201 6.82 1.16 -16.34
CA ALA A 201 7.75 1.48 -17.43
C ALA A 201 7.60 0.52 -18.61
N SER A 202 7.38 -0.77 -18.36
CA SER A 202 7.19 -1.77 -19.41
C SER A 202 6.53 -3.05 -18.89
N ILE A 203 5.84 -3.74 -19.79
CA ILE A 203 5.25 -5.07 -19.54
C ILE A 203 5.77 -6.03 -20.61
N ASP A 204 6.42 -7.12 -20.18
CA ASP A 204 6.91 -8.20 -21.03
C ASP A 204 6.37 -9.54 -20.52
N GLY A 205 5.27 -10.00 -21.12
CA GLY A 205 4.53 -11.17 -20.68
C GLY A 205 4.06 -11.03 -19.23
N ARG A 206 4.67 -11.79 -18.32
CA ARG A 206 4.38 -11.75 -16.87
C ARG A 206 5.31 -10.82 -16.09
N LYS A 207 6.31 -10.22 -16.72
CA LYS A 207 7.26 -9.31 -16.07
C LYS A 207 6.74 -7.89 -16.21
N ILE A 208 6.56 -7.20 -15.08
CA ILE A 208 6.14 -5.81 -15.04
C ILE A 208 7.28 -5.02 -14.41
N SER A 209 7.87 -4.11 -15.19
CA SER A 209 8.88 -3.17 -14.68
C SER A 209 8.17 -1.87 -14.32
N ALA A 210 8.31 -1.43 -13.07
CA ALA A 210 7.83 -0.15 -12.59
C ALA A 210 9.01 0.69 -12.12
N VAL A 211 8.90 2.00 -12.27
CA VAL A 211 9.92 2.95 -11.82
C VAL A 211 9.27 4.06 -11.03
N GLY A 212 10.06 4.73 -10.19
CA GLY A 212 9.55 5.80 -9.37
C GLY A 212 10.61 6.77 -8.89
N THR A 213 10.14 7.91 -8.39
CA THR A 213 10.97 8.99 -7.85
C THR A 213 10.43 9.47 -6.51
N LEU A 214 11.32 9.97 -5.66
CA LEU A 214 11.03 10.62 -4.40
C LEU A 214 11.59 12.03 -4.43
N HIS A 215 10.74 13.03 -4.20
CA HIS A 215 11.13 14.43 -4.18
C HIS A 215 10.80 15.13 -2.86
N HIS A 216 11.64 16.09 -2.50
CA HIS A 216 11.31 17.17 -1.57
C HIS A 216 11.32 18.50 -2.33
N GLY A 217 10.15 19.06 -2.60
CA GLY A 217 10.03 20.18 -3.55
C GLY A 217 10.54 19.77 -4.93
N GLU A 218 11.52 20.51 -5.46
CA GLU A 218 12.17 20.21 -6.74
C GLU A 218 13.37 19.26 -6.61
N THR A 219 13.83 18.97 -5.39
CA THR A 219 15.01 18.15 -5.15
C THR A 219 14.68 16.66 -5.29
N LEU A 220 15.36 15.97 -6.21
CA LEU A 220 15.32 14.51 -6.30
C LEU A 220 16.12 13.90 -5.14
N CYS A 221 15.41 13.25 -4.22
CA CYS A 221 16.02 12.59 -3.06
C CYS A 221 16.40 11.14 -3.39
N ALA A 222 15.54 10.39 -4.09
CA ALA A 222 15.82 9.03 -4.49
C ALA A 222 15.00 8.62 -5.73
N GLU A 223 15.44 7.59 -6.42
CA GLU A 223 14.68 6.93 -7.49
C GLU A 223 14.76 5.42 -7.36
N ALA A 224 13.76 4.73 -7.88
CA ALA A 224 13.61 3.29 -7.73
C ALA A 224 13.22 2.60 -9.04
N ARG A 225 13.66 1.35 -9.16
CA ARG A 225 13.27 0.41 -10.22
C ARG A 225 12.81 -0.88 -9.55
N GLY A 226 11.57 -1.27 -9.82
CA GLY A 226 10.96 -2.49 -9.34
C GLY A 226 10.68 -3.45 -10.49
N LEU A 227 11.00 -4.72 -10.30
CA LEU A 227 10.56 -5.81 -11.17
C LEU A 227 9.54 -6.66 -10.41
N PHE A 228 8.36 -6.79 -11.00
CA PHE A 228 7.27 -7.60 -10.50
C PHE A 228 7.00 -8.75 -11.47
N VAL A 229 6.56 -9.89 -10.95
CA VAL A 229 6.14 -11.02 -11.78
C VAL A 229 4.71 -11.39 -11.44
N SER A 230 3.82 -11.28 -12.42
CA SER A 230 2.42 -11.66 -12.31
C SER A 230 2.29 -13.11 -11.84
N MET A 231 1.44 -13.30 -10.83
CA MET A 231 1.24 -14.61 -10.22
C MET A 231 0.71 -15.60 -11.25
N ARG A 232 1.15 -16.85 -11.15
CA ARG A 232 0.52 -17.92 -11.92
C ARG A 232 -0.88 -18.19 -11.34
N PRO A 233 -1.86 -18.60 -12.17
CA PRO A 233 -3.22 -18.86 -11.71
C PRO A 233 -3.29 -19.79 -10.49
N GLU A 234 -2.43 -20.80 -10.42
CA GLU A 234 -2.44 -21.78 -9.32
C GLU A 234 -1.94 -21.17 -8.00
N VAL A 235 -0.98 -20.24 -8.08
CA VAL A 235 -0.47 -19.52 -6.90
C VAL A 235 -1.52 -18.52 -6.41
N PHE A 236 -2.17 -17.83 -7.34
CA PHE A 236 -3.26 -16.92 -7.03
C PHE A 236 -4.41 -17.66 -6.34
N GLN A 237 -4.84 -18.80 -6.91
CA GLN A 237 -5.90 -19.64 -6.36
C GLN A 237 -5.57 -20.08 -4.93
N ARG A 238 -4.35 -20.54 -4.67
CA ARG A 238 -3.91 -20.95 -3.32
C ARG A 238 -3.94 -19.79 -2.32
N LEU A 239 -3.54 -18.58 -2.71
CA LEU A 239 -3.62 -17.40 -1.85
C LEU A 239 -5.07 -17.03 -1.53
N MET A 240 -5.97 -17.13 -2.52
CA MET A 240 -7.41 -16.90 -2.30
C MET A 240 -8.03 -17.96 -1.39
N GLU A 241 -7.63 -19.23 -1.52
CA GLU A 241 -8.08 -20.32 -0.65
C GLU A 241 -7.65 -20.13 0.81
N ILE A 242 -6.41 -19.70 1.05
CA ILE A 242 -5.92 -19.36 2.39
C ILE A 242 -6.80 -18.25 2.99
N ARG A 243 -7.10 -17.21 2.21
CA ARG A 243 -7.95 -16.09 2.65
C ARG A 243 -9.39 -16.54 2.96
N GLN A 244 -10.03 -17.29 2.06
CA GLN A 244 -11.41 -17.78 2.23
C GLN A 244 -11.57 -18.82 3.35
N ALA A 245 -10.52 -19.59 3.65
CA ALA A 245 -10.52 -20.50 4.79
C ALA A 245 -10.49 -19.76 6.13
N GLN A 246 -10.13 -18.48 6.13
CA GLN A 246 -9.96 -17.65 7.33
C GLN A 246 -11.12 -16.66 7.55
N GLU A 247 -11.98 -16.47 6.54
CA GLU A 247 -13.24 -15.71 6.66
C GLU A 247 -14.41 -16.58 7.20
N ARG A 248 -14.17 -17.87 7.48
CA ARG A 248 -15.14 -18.84 8.02
C ARG A 248 -14.90 -19.10 9.50
#